data_AF-A0A8B6FFP2-F1
#
_entry.id   AF-A0A8B6FFP2-F1
#
_cell.length_a   1.000
_cell.length_b   1.000
_cell.length_c   1.000
_cell.angle_alpha   90.00
_cell.angle_beta   90.00
_cell.angle_gamma   90.00
#
_symmetry.space_group_name_H-M   'P 1'
#
loop_
_entity.id
_entity.type
_entity.pdbx_description
1 polymer ?
#
loop_
_entity_poly.entity_id
_entity_poly.type
_entity_poly.pdbx_seq_one_letter_code
_entity_poly.pdbx_strand_id
1 'polypeptide(L)'
;MAELDMINRDPNELNGFIKASFEDVLGEPDDAHSFECVWTASNACFNCGRDCCYKFVTLLCGLCVALYWGCCFAVVAFETIWCMTPLLRVVNILCNLFQKFYTICITCWLAPCCETLGLFFSRITVVNK
;
A
#
# COMPACT_ATOMS: atom_id res chain seq x y z
N MET A 1 9.86 9.52 -21.38
CA MET A 1 8.53 8.89 -21.23
C MET A 1 8.81 7.41 -21.05
N ALA A 2 8.44 6.80 -19.93
CA ALA A 2 8.61 5.35 -19.79
C ALA A 2 7.86 4.66 -20.94
N GLU A 3 8.48 3.65 -21.55
CA GLU A 3 7.85 2.88 -22.61
C GLU A 3 6.62 2.15 -22.02
N LEU A 4 5.48 2.23 -22.72
CA LEU A 4 4.26 1.58 -22.29
C LEU A 4 4.38 0.08 -22.58
N ASP A 5 4.41 -0.75 -21.53
CA ASP A 5 4.45 -2.21 -21.69
C ASP A 5 3.09 -2.73 -22.18
N MET A 6 3.09 -3.28 -23.40
CA MET A 6 1.89 -3.81 -24.04
C MET A 6 1.61 -5.27 -23.66
N ILE A 7 2.59 -5.97 -23.11
CA ILE A 7 2.55 -7.39 -22.73
C ILE A 7 2.22 -7.51 -21.25
N ASN A 8 3.03 -6.91 -20.36
CA ASN A 8 2.79 -6.91 -18.93
C ASN A 8 2.11 -5.60 -18.49
N ARG A 9 0.78 -5.62 -18.44
CA ARG A 9 -0.04 -4.45 -18.05
C ARG A 9 -0.26 -4.30 -16.54
N ASP A 10 0.20 -5.25 -15.73
CA ASP A 10 0.11 -5.20 -14.26
C ASP A 10 1.47 -5.54 -13.60
N PRO A 11 2.52 -4.73 -13.84
CA PRO A 11 3.88 -5.03 -13.35
C PRO A 11 4.02 -4.96 -11.81
N ASN A 12 3.04 -4.38 -11.11
CA ASN A 12 3.02 -4.29 -9.65
C ASN A 12 2.06 -5.30 -9.01
N GLU A 13 1.50 -6.22 -9.79
CA GLU A 13 0.58 -7.27 -9.33
C GLU A 13 -0.62 -6.74 -8.53
N LEU A 14 -1.15 -5.58 -8.92
CA LEU A 14 -2.25 -4.92 -8.22
C LEU A 14 -3.53 -5.74 -8.24
N ASN A 15 -3.75 -6.53 -9.30
CA ASN A 15 -5.03 -7.19 -9.57
C ASN A 15 -4.91 -8.72 -9.61
N GLY A 16 -3.86 -9.30 -9.01
CA GLY A 16 -3.65 -10.76 -9.00
C GLY A 16 -4.82 -11.56 -8.43
N PHE A 17 -5.57 -10.99 -7.47
CA PHE A 17 -6.73 -11.61 -6.83
C PHE A 17 -7.97 -11.75 -7.74
N ILE A 18 -8.05 -11.01 -8.87
CA ILE A 18 -9.19 -11.07 -9.80
C ILE A 18 -9.04 -12.24 -10.78
N LYS A 19 -7.86 -12.85 -10.85
CA LYS A 19 -7.58 -13.95 -11.78
C LYS A 19 -8.49 -15.15 -11.47
N ALA A 20 -9.51 -15.33 -12.29
CA ALA A 20 -10.42 -16.48 -12.24
C ALA A 20 -10.17 -17.35 -13.48
N SER A 21 -9.57 -18.53 -13.26
CA SER A 21 -9.48 -19.57 -14.30
C SER A 21 -10.81 -20.31 -14.45
N PHE A 22 -10.97 -21.05 -15.56
CA PHE A 22 -12.19 -21.82 -15.80
C PHE A 22 -12.37 -22.90 -14.71
N GLU A 23 -11.27 -23.54 -14.34
CA GLU A 23 -11.19 -24.59 -13.34
C GLU A 23 -11.48 -24.07 -11.92
N ASP A 24 -11.15 -22.80 -11.62
CA ASP A 24 -11.50 -22.18 -10.33
C ASP A 24 -13.01 -21.96 -10.15
N VAL A 25 -13.75 -21.85 -11.26
CA VAL A 25 -15.19 -21.49 -11.25
C VAL A 25 -16.09 -22.69 -11.52
N LEU A 26 -15.69 -23.52 -12.48
CA LEU A 26 -16.47 -24.67 -12.98
C LEU A 26 -15.68 -25.98 -12.89
N GLY A 27 -14.65 -26.05 -12.05
CA GLY A 27 -13.87 -27.26 -11.82
C GLY A 27 -14.74 -28.46 -11.44
N GLU A 28 -14.60 -29.55 -12.18
CA GLU A 28 -15.23 -30.84 -11.86
C GLU A 28 -14.30 -31.68 -10.96
N PRO A 29 -14.84 -32.37 -9.93
CA PRO A 29 -14.07 -33.31 -9.12
C PRO A 29 -13.87 -34.65 -9.85
N ASP A 30 -12.86 -35.42 -9.45
CA ASP A 30 -12.44 -36.68 -10.10
C ASP A 30 -13.58 -37.72 -10.26
N ASP A 31 -14.53 -37.75 -9.31
CA ASP A 31 -15.65 -38.70 -9.31
C ASP A 31 -16.83 -38.28 -10.21
N ALA A 32 -16.83 -37.06 -10.74
CA ALA A 32 -17.95 -36.48 -11.49
C ALA A 32 -17.49 -35.67 -12.70
N HIS A 33 -17.01 -36.38 -13.72
CA HIS A 33 -16.62 -35.78 -15.00
C HIS A 33 -17.77 -35.73 -16.01
N SER A 34 -17.96 -34.56 -16.61
CA SER A 34 -18.76 -34.42 -17.82
C SER A 34 -18.03 -35.01 -19.03
N PHE A 35 -18.75 -35.13 -20.15
CA PHE A 35 -18.15 -35.57 -21.39
C PHE A 35 -17.04 -34.60 -21.85
N GLU A 36 -15.90 -35.13 -22.29
CA GLU A 36 -14.73 -34.34 -22.70
C GLU A 36 -15.04 -33.23 -23.72
N CYS A 37 -15.98 -33.48 -24.64
CA CYS A 37 -16.41 -32.50 -25.62
C CYS A 37 -17.15 -31.32 -24.97
N VAL A 38 -17.96 -31.57 -23.94
CA VAL A 38 -18.68 -30.54 -23.18
C VAL A 38 -17.70 -29.75 -22.32
N TRP A 39 -16.76 -30.44 -21.66
CA TRP A 39 -15.71 -29.79 -20.86
C TRP A 39 -14.88 -28.82 -21.71
N THR A 40 -14.40 -29.28 -22.87
CA THR A 40 -13.58 -28.47 -23.79
C THR A 40 -14.37 -27.29 -24.37
N ALA A 41 -15.61 -27.52 -24.81
CA ALA A 41 -16.46 -26.45 -25.35
C ALA A 41 -16.81 -25.40 -24.28
N SER A 42 -17.06 -25.83 -23.05
CA SER A 42 -17.34 -24.95 -21.91
C SER A 42 -16.13 -24.08 -21.57
N ASN A 43 -14.93 -24.65 -21.53
CA ASN A 43 -13.69 -23.91 -21.32
C ASN A 43 -13.47 -22.82 -22.39
N ALA A 44 -13.66 -23.18 -23.67
CA ALA A 44 -13.54 -22.22 -24.77
C ALA A 44 -14.60 -21.11 -24.69
N CYS A 45 -15.86 -21.47 -24.41
CA CYS A 45 -16.97 -20.52 -24.30
C CYS A 45 -16.75 -19.55 -23.13
N PHE A 46 -16.31 -20.05 -21.96
CA PHE A 46 -16.04 -19.24 -20.78
C PHE A 46 -14.94 -18.20 -21.04
N ASN A 47 -13.78 -18.62 -21.56
CA ASN A 47 -12.68 -17.71 -21.84
C ASN A 47 -13.04 -16.68 -22.90
N CYS A 48 -13.69 -17.11 -23.99
CA CYS A 48 -14.14 -16.20 -25.04
C CYS A 48 -15.15 -15.16 -24.49
N GLY A 49 -16.17 -15.62 -23.76
CA GLY A 49 -17.18 -14.75 -23.16
C GLY A 49 -16.58 -13.72 -22.21
N ARG A 50 -15.73 -14.17 -21.27
CA ARG A 50 -15.03 -13.30 -20.32
C ARG A 50 -14.20 -12.25 -21.05
N ASP A 51 -13.36 -12.67 -21.99
CA ASP A 51 -12.44 -11.78 -22.69
C ASP A 51 -13.19 -10.79 -23.59
N CYS A 52 -14.25 -11.23 -24.27
CA CYS A 52 -15.10 -10.37 -25.09
C CYS A 52 -15.81 -9.31 -24.24
N CYS A 53 -16.46 -9.71 -23.14
CA CYS A 53 -17.14 -8.78 -22.24
C CYS A 53 -16.17 -7.78 -21.63
N TYR A 54 -15.02 -8.23 -21.13
CA TYR A 54 -14.00 -7.34 -20.57
C TYR A 54 -13.48 -6.34 -21.61
N LYS A 55 -13.15 -6.79 -22.82
CA LYS A 55 -12.72 -5.92 -23.92
C LYS A 55 -13.80 -4.92 -24.33
N PHE A 56 -15.07 -5.33 -24.35
CA PHE A 56 -16.17 -4.46 -24.69
C PHE A 56 -16.37 -3.33 -23.65
N VAL A 57 -16.40 -3.69 -22.37
CA VAL A 57 -16.54 -2.68 -21.29
C VAL A 57 -15.35 -1.73 -21.26
N THR A 58 -14.13 -2.26 -21.42
CA THR A 58 -12.91 -1.42 -21.46
C THR A 58 -12.84 -0.54 -22.71
N LEU A 59 -13.35 -1.00 -23.85
CA LEU A 59 -13.47 -0.17 -25.05
C LEU A 59 -14.41 1.03 -24.82
N LEU A 60 -15.56 0.80 -24.17
CA LEU A 60 -16.55 1.84 -23.95
C LEU A 60 -16.14 2.84 -22.86
N CYS A 61 -15.55 2.37 -21.77
CA CYS A 61 -15.35 3.18 -20.57
C CYS A 61 -13.87 3.41 -20.20
N GLY A 62 -12.94 2.61 -20.73
CA GLY A 62 -11.55 2.57 -20.28
C GLY A 62 -10.83 3.91 -20.40
N LEU A 63 -11.01 4.63 -21.52
CA LEU A 63 -10.38 5.93 -21.73
C LEU A 63 -10.89 6.99 -20.75
N CYS A 64 -12.20 7.03 -20.53
CA CYS A 64 -12.82 7.98 -19.59
C CYS A 64 -12.36 7.71 -18.15
N VAL A 65 -12.29 6.45 -17.74
CA VAL A 65 -11.80 6.06 -16.41
C VAL A 65 -10.32 6.37 -16.25
N ALA A 66 -9.50 6.11 -17.27
CA ALA A 66 -8.08 6.45 -17.25
C ALA A 66 -7.85 7.97 -17.12
N LEU A 67 -8.62 8.77 -17.87
CA LEU A 67 -8.57 10.23 -17.76
C LEU A 67 -8.98 10.71 -16.37
N TYR A 68 -10.08 10.18 -15.83
CA TYR A 68 -10.56 10.52 -14.49
C TYR A 68 -9.47 10.32 -13.42
N TRP A 69 -8.87 9.13 -13.37
CA TRP A 69 -7.81 8.84 -12.40
C TRP A 69 -6.56 9.70 -12.64
N GLY A 70 -6.18 9.96 -13.90
CA GLY A 70 -5.10 10.87 -14.23
C GLY A 70 -5.32 12.29 -13.67
N CYS A 71 -6.53 12.83 -13.81
CA CYS A 71 -6.90 14.12 -13.23
C CYS A 71 -6.90 14.09 -11.70
N CYS A 72 -7.45 13.05 -11.07
CA CYS A 72 -7.44 12.91 -9.61
C CYS A 72 -6.01 12.94 -9.06
N PHE A 73 -5.10 12.16 -9.63
CA PHE A 73 -3.71 12.13 -9.18
C PHE A 73 -2.96 13.43 -9.47
N ALA A 74 -3.31 14.16 -10.53
CA ALA A 74 -2.75 15.49 -10.78
C ALA A 74 -3.13 16.48 -9.67
N VAL A 75 -4.39 16.47 -9.22
CA VAL A 75 -4.85 17.31 -8.10
C VAL A 75 -4.17 16.90 -6.79
N VAL A 76 -4.11 15.60 -6.49
CA VAL A 76 -3.41 15.09 -5.29
C VAL A 76 -1.94 15.51 -5.29
N ALA A 77 -1.25 15.41 -6.43
CA ALA A 77 0.13 15.84 -6.56
C ALA A 77 0.26 17.36 -6.32
N PHE A 78 -0.65 18.16 -6.90
CA PHE A 78 -0.66 19.61 -6.69
C PHE A 78 -0.83 19.96 -5.21
N GLU A 79 -1.85 19.43 -4.54
CA GLU A 79 -2.10 19.69 -3.12
C GLU A 79 -0.92 19.23 -2.25
N THR A 80 -0.33 18.08 -2.55
CA THR A 80 0.80 17.55 -1.79
C THR A 80 2.03 18.46 -1.90
N ILE A 81 2.36 18.92 -3.10
CA ILE A 81 3.55 19.75 -3.36
C ILE A 81 3.33 21.17 -2.85
N TRP A 82 2.21 21.79 -3.19
CA TRP A 82 2.00 23.23 -3.00
C TRP A 82 1.33 23.58 -1.67
N CYS A 83 0.65 22.64 -1.02
CA CYS A 83 -0.05 22.89 0.25
C CYS A 83 0.53 22.05 1.39
N MET A 84 0.59 20.73 1.24
CA MET A 84 0.99 19.85 2.34
C MET A 84 2.47 19.96 2.68
N THR A 85 3.35 19.99 1.68
CA THR A 85 4.80 20.11 1.90
C THR A 85 5.18 21.38 2.69
N PRO A 86 4.72 22.60 2.34
CA PRO A 86 5.01 23.79 3.15
C PRO A 86 4.31 23.75 4.52
N LEU A 87 3.09 23.21 4.61
CA LEU A 87 2.41 23.05 5.90
C LEU A 87 3.20 22.13 6.85
N LEU A 88 3.67 20.99 6.36
CA LEU A 88 4.54 20.07 7.11
C LEU A 88 5.83 20.77 7.55
N ARG A 89 6.39 21.67 6.74
CA ARG A 89 7.54 22.48 7.15
C ARG A 89 7.21 23.41 8.32
N VAL A 90 6.05 24.07 8.32
CA VAL A 90 5.60 24.92 9.43
C VAL A 90 5.39 24.08 10.69
N VAL A 91 4.68 22.95 10.58
CA VAL A 91 4.47 22.01 11.69
C VAL A 91 5.81 21.55 12.27
N ASN A 92 6.78 21.20 11.41
CA ASN A 92 8.10 20.79 11.85
C ASN A 92 8.85 21.90 12.61
N ILE A 93 8.74 23.17 12.19
CA ILE A 93 9.32 24.30 12.91
C ILE A 93 8.69 24.44 14.31
N LEU A 94 7.37 24.34 14.40
CA LEU A 94 6.65 24.43 15.67
C LEU A 94 6.99 23.24 16.59
N CYS A 95 7.00 22.02 16.07
CA CYS A 95 7.41 20.82 16.82
C CYS A 95 8.85 20.93 17.33
N ASN A 96 9.79 21.46 16.53
CA ASN A 96 11.16 21.70 16.99
C ASN A 96 11.22 22.71 18.15
N LEU A 97 10.36 23.74 18.15
CA LEU A 97 10.26 24.66 19.27
C LEU A 97 9.76 23.95 20.54
N PHE A 98 8.69 23.17 20.41
CA PHE A 98 8.17 22.35 21.53
C PHE A 98 9.20 21.34 22.03
N GLN A 99 9.95 20.71 21.14
CA GLN A 99 11.04 19.80 21.51
C GLN A 99 12.10 20.52 22.33
N LYS A 100 12.53 21.72 21.95
CA LYS A 100 13.49 22.51 22.74
C LYS A 100 12.94 22.83 24.12
N PHE A 101 11.69 23.27 24.21
CA PHE A 101 11.03 23.54 25.48
C PHE A 101 10.98 22.28 26.36
N TYR A 102 10.55 21.16 25.78
CA TYR A 102 10.49 19.87 26.46
C TYR A 102 11.87 19.42 26.97
N THR A 103 12.92 19.55 26.15
CA THR A 103 14.30 19.25 26.57
C THR A 103 14.71 20.08 27.77
N ILE A 104 14.41 21.38 27.78
CA ILE A 104 14.71 22.25 28.94
C ILE A 104 13.98 21.73 30.19
N CYS A 105 12.69 21.40 30.10
CA CYS A 105 11.93 20.85 31.24
C CYS A 105 12.56 19.56 31.79
N ILE A 106 12.94 18.64 30.90
CA ILE A 106 13.57 17.37 31.30
C ILE A 106 14.94 17.62 31.93
N THR A 107 15.78 18.49 31.35
CA THR A 107 17.10 18.80 31.91
C THR A 107 16.99 19.52 33.26
N CYS A 108 16.03 20.43 33.44
CA CYS A 108 15.87 21.15 34.70
C CYS A 108 15.31 20.29 35.83
N TRP A 109 14.39 19.34 35.54
CA TRP A 109 13.68 18.60 36.59
C TRP A 109 14.11 17.14 36.70
N LEU A 110 14.19 16.44 35.58
CA LEU A 110 14.48 15.01 35.59
C LEU A 110 15.97 14.73 35.78
N ALA A 111 16.86 15.56 35.21
CA ALA A 111 18.30 15.33 35.33
C ALA A 111 18.79 15.37 36.79
N PRO A 112 18.43 16.36 37.63
CA PRO A 112 18.81 16.36 39.05
C PRO A 112 18.25 15.17 39.83
N CYS A 113 17.01 14.76 39.53
CA CYS A 113 16.40 13.56 40.15
C CYS A 113 17.16 12.29 39.78
N CYS A 114 17.52 12.11 38.51
CA CYS A 114 18.32 10.97 38.07
C CYS A 114 19.73 10.99 38.66
N GLU A 115 20.36 12.16 38.75
CA GLU A 115 21.68 12.32 39.35
C GLU A 115 21.68 11.97 40.85
N THR A 116 20.69 12.45 41.60
CA THR A 116 20.53 12.11 43.01
C THR A 116 20.22 10.64 43.24
N LEU A 117 19.37 10.01 42.41
CA LEU A 117 19.16 8.56 42.43
C LEU A 117 20.46 7.79 42.13
N GLY A 118 21.25 8.24 41.15
CA GLY A 118 22.57 7.68 40.86
C GLY A 118 23.50 7.73 42.08
N LEU A 119 23.48 8.84 42.84
CA LEU A 119 24.25 8.97 44.08
C LEU A 119 23.80 7.99 45.18
N PHE A 120 22.50 7.70 45.31
CA PHE A 120 22.02 6.68 46.26
C PHE A 120 22.61 5.29 45.99
N PHE A 121 22.75 4.91 44.71
CA PHE A 121 23.31 3.62 44.33
C PHE A 121 24.84 3.64 44.16
N SER A 122 25.48 4.81 44.19
CA SER A 122 26.91 4.98 43.91
C SER A 122 27.86 4.25 44.86
N ARG A 123 27.40 3.85 46.06
CA ARG A 123 28.21 3.17 47.09
C ARG A 123 27.95 1.67 47.21
N ILE A 124 27.17 1.08 46.31
CA ILE A 124 26.94 -0.37 46.30
C ILE A 124 28.15 -1.04 45.64
N THR A 125 28.97 -1.71 46.44
CA THR A 125 30.11 -2.49 45.96
C THR A 125 29.70 -3.97 45.85
N VAL A 126 29.71 -4.52 44.64
CA VAL A 126 29.46 -5.95 44.42
C VAL A 126 30.76 -6.71 44.65
N VAL A 127 30.77 -7.57 45.67
CA VAL A 127 31.87 -8.50 45.95
C VAL A 127 31.52 -9.84 45.30
N ASN A 128 32.30 -10.23 44.29
CA ASN A 128 32.12 -11.52 43.62
C ASN A 128 32.83 -12.62 44.45
N LYS A 129 32.12 -13.71 44.73
CA LYS A 129 32.64 -14.88 45.47
C LYS A 129 33.34 -15.86 44.54
#